data_AF-A0A3M7TTZ1-F1
#
_entry.id   AF-A0A3M7TTZ1-F1
#
_cell.length_a   1.000
_cell.length_b   1.000
_cell.length_c   1.000
_cell.angle_alpha   90.00
_cell.angle_beta   90.00
_cell.angle_gamma   90.00
#
_symmetry.space_group_name_H-M   'P 1'
#
loop_
_entity.id
_entity.type
_entity.pdbx_description
1 polymer ?
#
loop_
_entity_poly.entity_id
_entity_poly.type
_entity_poly.pdbx_seq_one_letter_code
_entity_poly.pdbx_strand_id
1 'polypeptide(L)'
;MIKVESLEAGYGNRRIVNDLSFLVEKGEVYGVLGPNGSGKTTLLKTLTQALPFTKGKIAVAGKPIENYQVKELARVMALLSQHHEQSFAYTVKEVVAMGRYPHKKGLFHFSDEKDEQLVEEMMELMDVTDFKEKPLSMLSGGEQQRVFLARSLVQEPEVLLLDEPTNHLDISYQIELMSRIVRLAGEKRLTVLAVLHDVNLASMFCDRLLLLNDGKKVAEGTPGYVLKDENLSQMYNTRLIESTHPTVPKPLITYEPDHYRSANGTFIRFKETDAKLIIESGAPWRVITTRKNGPAVRWIKRFTFLKEGIPGQKENQELIFDIRKGRCTIVKEKHSGGFSLILVLNEGEVTVSAFLNGRLSDNGMFHLATLIAGAVKAAAPGYSLCEMCIAVTGMGGSWGGENAIMESARDLVNEIKKGEVKREDLYEKR
;
A
#
# COMPACT_ATOMS: atom_id res chain seq x y z
N MET A 1 -16.39 -7.73 -21.91
CA MET A 1 -17.36 -6.79 -21.32
C MET A 1 -18.33 -7.55 -20.43
N ILE A 2 -18.61 -7.03 -19.23
CA ILE A 2 -19.66 -7.51 -18.31
C ILE A 2 -20.54 -6.31 -17.95
N LYS A 3 -21.85 -6.42 -18.14
CA LYS A 3 -22.81 -5.37 -17.78
C LYS A 3 -23.83 -5.94 -16.81
N VAL A 4 -24.01 -5.27 -15.67
CA VAL A 4 -24.96 -5.64 -14.62
C VAL A 4 -25.87 -4.45 -14.34
N GLU A 5 -27.19 -4.67 -14.38
CA GLU A 5 -28.21 -3.63 -14.18
C GLU A 5 -29.21 -4.05 -13.11
N SER A 6 -29.31 -3.29 -12.02
CA SER A 6 -30.24 -3.46 -10.89
C SER A 6 -30.36 -4.90 -10.40
N LEU A 7 -29.21 -5.55 -10.22
CA LEU A 7 -29.13 -6.95 -9.82
C LEU A 7 -29.59 -7.15 -8.38
N GLU A 8 -30.53 -8.08 -8.19
CA GLU A 8 -30.89 -8.62 -6.88
C GLU A 8 -30.67 -10.15 -6.90
N ALA A 9 -29.86 -10.67 -5.95
CA ALA A 9 -29.55 -12.09 -5.86
C ALA A 9 -29.35 -12.52 -4.40
N GLY A 10 -29.57 -13.79 -4.10
CA GLY A 10 -29.52 -14.29 -2.73
C GLY A 10 -29.89 -15.76 -2.59
N TYR A 11 -30.04 -16.20 -1.35
CA TYR A 11 -30.34 -17.60 -1.01
C TYR A 11 -31.73 -17.69 -0.36
N GLY A 12 -32.63 -18.45 -0.98
CA GLY A 12 -34.03 -18.50 -0.54
C GLY A 12 -34.64 -17.09 -0.50
N ASN A 13 -35.16 -16.69 0.65
CA ASN A 13 -35.76 -15.37 0.85
C ASN A 13 -34.74 -14.28 1.25
N ARG A 14 -33.48 -14.64 1.52
CA ARG A 14 -32.46 -13.68 1.96
C ARG A 14 -31.75 -13.08 0.75
N ARG A 15 -32.00 -11.80 0.48
CA ARG A 15 -31.25 -11.01 -0.52
C ARG A 15 -29.87 -10.68 0.03
N ILE A 16 -28.84 -11.02 -0.74
CA ILE A 16 -27.42 -10.79 -0.38
C ILE A 16 -26.82 -9.71 -1.27
N VAL A 17 -27.21 -9.66 -2.55
CA VAL A 17 -26.90 -8.57 -3.48
C VAL A 17 -28.20 -7.83 -3.76
N ASN A 18 -28.17 -6.49 -3.71
CA ASN A 18 -29.38 -5.68 -3.78
C ASN A 18 -29.15 -4.41 -4.62
N ASP A 19 -29.90 -4.29 -5.72
CA ASP A 19 -29.86 -3.18 -6.69
C ASP A 19 -28.45 -2.81 -7.15
N LEU A 20 -27.65 -3.83 -7.48
CA LEU A 20 -26.27 -3.64 -7.90
C LEU A 20 -26.21 -3.37 -9.41
N SER A 21 -25.58 -2.26 -9.80
CA SER A 21 -25.34 -1.91 -11.22
C SER A 21 -23.89 -1.49 -11.44
N PHE A 22 -23.23 -2.05 -12.45
CA PHE A 22 -21.87 -1.69 -12.87
C PHE A 22 -21.57 -2.19 -14.29
N LEU A 23 -20.49 -1.68 -14.87
CA LEU A 23 -19.99 -2.05 -16.19
C LEU A 23 -18.49 -2.29 -16.14
N VAL A 24 -18.07 -3.45 -16.65
CA VAL A 24 -16.68 -3.82 -16.90
C VAL A 24 -16.44 -3.85 -18.39
N GLU A 25 -15.54 -2.98 -18.84
CA GLU A 25 -15.17 -2.78 -20.24
C GLU A 25 -14.26 -3.90 -20.76
N LYS A 26 -14.20 -4.04 -22.09
CA LYS A 26 -13.33 -5.06 -22.71
C LYS A 26 -11.85 -4.69 -22.54
N GLY A 27 -11.07 -5.57 -21.93
CA GLY A 27 -9.64 -5.35 -21.64
C GLY A 27 -9.38 -4.65 -20.30
N GLU A 28 -10.43 -4.37 -19.51
CA GLU A 28 -10.32 -3.74 -18.20
C GLU A 28 -10.05 -4.78 -17.10
N VAL A 29 -9.20 -4.41 -16.14
CA VAL A 29 -9.05 -5.11 -14.87
C VAL A 29 -9.88 -4.40 -13.80
N TYR A 30 -11.02 -5.00 -13.46
CA TYR A 30 -11.99 -4.41 -12.55
C TYR A 30 -11.99 -5.13 -11.19
N GLY A 31 -11.62 -4.40 -10.13
CA GLY A 31 -11.54 -4.94 -8.78
C GLY A 31 -12.86 -4.80 -8.03
N VAL A 32 -13.23 -5.81 -7.25
CA VAL A 32 -14.34 -5.78 -6.30
C VAL A 32 -13.78 -5.95 -4.90
N LEU A 33 -13.94 -4.91 -4.09
CA LEU A 33 -13.50 -4.86 -2.70
C LEU A 33 -14.71 -4.82 -1.77
N GLY A 34 -14.51 -5.23 -0.52
CA GLY A 34 -15.53 -5.16 0.51
C GLY A 34 -15.26 -6.13 1.66
N PRO A 35 -15.90 -5.95 2.82
CA PRO A 35 -15.73 -6.83 3.97
C PRO A 35 -16.30 -8.23 3.70
N ASN A 36 -16.02 -9.16 4.61
CA ASN A 36 -16.63 -10.48 4.56
C ASN A 36 -18.15 -10.37 4.68
N GLY A 37 -18.87 -11.17 3.89
CA GLY A 37 -20.33 -11.13 3.86
C GLY A 37 -20.92 -10.01 3.00
N SER A 38 -20.13 -9.15 2.35
CA SER A 38 -20.66 -8.06 1.52
C SER A 38 -21.34 -8.50 0.22
N GLY A 39 -21.23 -9.77 -0.16
CA GLY A 39 -21.89 -10.34 -1.35
C GLY A 39 -20.98 -10.61 -2.54
N LYS A 40 -19.66 -10.48 -2.41
CA LYS A 40 -18.66 -10.71 -3.50
C LYS A 40 -18.77 -12.11 -4.11
N THR A 41 -18.74 -13.16 -3.29
CA THR A 41 -18.90 -14.55 -3.75
C THR A 41 -20.29 -14.80 -4.34
N THR A 42 -21.35 -14.19 -3.79
CA THR A 42 -22.71 -14.28 -4.35
C THR A 42 -22.77 -13.65 -5.74
N LEU A 43 -22.12 -12.51 -5.94
CA LEU A 43 -21.99 -11.86 -7.24
C LEU A 43 -21.30 -12.79 -8.25
N LEU A 44 -20.15 -13.37 -7.89
CA LEU A 44 -19.44 -14.31 -8.76
C LEU A 44 -20.29 -15.54 -9.11
N LYS A 45 -20.95 -16.16 -8.13
CA LYS A 45 -21.87 -17.28 -8.37
C LYS A 45 -23.03 -16.92 -9.28
N THR A 46 -23.50 -15.68 -9.22
CA THR A 46 -24.57 -15.18 -10.10
C THR A 46 -24.06 -14.99 -11.52
N LEU A 47 -22.85 -14.42 -11.67
CA LEU A 47 -22.20 -14.24 -12.98
C LEU A 47 -21.83 -15.55 -13.67
N THR A 48 -21.67 -16.65 -12.93
CA THR A 48 -21.41 -17.99 -13.48
C THR A 48 -22.68 -18.85 -13.65
N GLN A 49 -23.87 -18.29 -13.41
CA GLN A 49 -25.14 -19.02 -13.34
C GLN A 49 -25.21 -20.13 -12.25
N ALA A 50 -24.23 -20.23 -11.35
CA ALA A 50 -24.27 -21.16 -10.22
C ALA A 50 -25.32 -20.76 -9.16
N LEU A 51 -25.75 -19.50 -9.18
CA LEU A 51 -26.85 -18.98 -8.38
C LEU A 51 -27.78 -18.13 -9.26
N PRO A 52 -29.08 -18.44 -9.35
CA PRO A 52 -30.02 -17.58 -10.07
C PRO A 52 -30.22 -16.24 -9.34
N PHE A 53 -30.45 -15.18 -10.11
CA PHE A 53 -30.85 -13.88 -9.58
C PHE A 53 -32.37 -13.70 -9.65
N THR A 54 -32.92 -12.85 -8.79
CA THR A 54 -34.37 -12.61 -8.69
C THR A 54 -34.84 -11.40 -9.49
N LYS A 55 -33.95 -10.44 -9.74
CA LYS A 55 -34.23 -9.21 -10.50
C LYS A 55 -32.97 -8.66 -11.12
N GLY A 56 -33.14 -7.85 -12.16
CA GLY A 56 -32.07 -7.16 -12.86
C GLY A 56 -31.77 -7.81 -14.20
N LYS A 57 -30.67 -7.38 -14.83
CA LYS A 57 -30.17 -7.92 -16.09
C LYS A 57 -28.66 -8.09 -16.01
N ILE A 58 -28.15 -9.17 -16.59
CA ILE A 58 -26.72 -9.41 -16.73
C ILE A 58 -26.44 -9.69 -18.21
N ALA A 59 -25.47 -9.02 -18.78
CA ALA A 59 -24.94 -9.33 -20.11
C ALA A 59 -23.43 -9.58 -20.04
N VAL A 60 -23.00 -10.66 -20.66
CA VAL A 60 -21.60 -11.09 -20.75
C VAL A 60 -21.22 -11.15 -22.21
N ALA A 61 -20.09 -10.54 -22.59
CA ALA A 61 -19.60 -10.49 -23.97
C ALA A 61 -20.67 -10.07 -25.00
N GLY A 62 -21.56 -9.15 -24.60
CA GLY A 62 -22.61 -8.60 -25.45
C GLY A 62 -23.91 -9.42 -25.55
N LYS A 63 -24.01 -10.58 -24.88
CA LYS A 63 -25.22 -11.42 -24.87
C LYS A 63 -25.82 -11.51 -23.45
N PRO A 64 -27.15 -11.43 -23.28
CA PRO A 64 -27.80 -11.68 -21.98
C PRO A 64 -27.39 -13.04 -21.41
N ILE A 65 -27.10 -13.09 -20.12
CA ILE A 65 -26.54 -14.29 -19.50
C ILE A 65 -27.50 -15.47 -19.61
N GLU A 66 -28.81 -15.22 -19.52
CA GLU A 66 -29.89 -16.21 -19.57
C GLU A 66 -29.99 -16.89 -20.94
N ASN A 67 -29.45 -16.25 -21.98
CA ASN A 67 -29.47 -16.78 -23.34
C ASN A 67 -28.28 -17.71 -23.64
N TYR A 68 -27.33 -17.86 -22.71
CA TYR A 68 -26.25 -18.82 -22.85
C TYR A 68 -26.66 -20.20 -22.33
N GLN A 69 -26.33 -21.24 -23.09
CA GLN A 69 -26.23 -22.58 -22.49
C GLN A 69 -24.97 -22.67 -21.62
N VAL A 70 -24.97 -23.52 -20.59
CA VAL A 70 -23.85 -23.68 -19.65
C VAL A 70 -22.51 -23.91 -20.37
N LYS A 71 -22.49 -24.78 -21.39
CA LYS A 71 -21.28 -25.07 -22.17
C LYS A 71 -20.83 -23.91 -23.06
N GLU A 72 -21.76 -23.07 -23.53
CA GLU A 72 -21.42 -21.86 -24.29
C GLU A 72 -20.83 -20.80 -23.37
N LEU A 73 -21.43 -20.58 -22.19
CA LEU A 73 -20.91 -19.63 -21.20
C LEU A 73 -19.51 -20.04 -20.75
N ALA A 74 -19.29 -21.33 -20.50
CA ALA A 74 -17.98 -21.90 -20.16
C ALA A 74 -16.95 -21.86 -21.30
N ARG A 75 -17.26 -21.33 -22.49
CA ARG A 75 -16.23 -20.99 -23.49
C ARG A 75 -15.84 -19.52 -23.43
N VAL A 76 -16.77 -18.67 -23.02
CA VAL A 76 -16.62 -17.21 -23.00
C VAL A 76 -16.10 -16.71 -21.65
N MET A 77 -16.45 -17.39 -20.56
CA MET A 77 -16.14 -17.01 -19.19
C MET A 77 -15.43 -18.13 -18.44
N ALA A 78 -14.30 -17.83 -17.80
CA ALA A 78 -13.60 -18.71 -16.88
C ALA A 78 -13.63 -18.15 -15.46
N LEU A 79 -13.65 -19.03 -14.46
CA LEU A 79 -13.57 -18.67 -13.04
C LEU A 79 -12.33 -19.34 -12.40
N LEU A 80 -11.45 -18.53 -11.81
CA LEU A 80 -10.47 -19.00 -10.85
C LEU A 80 -11.08 -18.89 -9.45
N SER A 81 -11.53 -20.03 -8.91
CA SER A 81 -12.17 -20.14 -7.58
C SER A 81 -11.13 -20.16 -6.45
N GLN A 82 -11.51 -19.69 -5.26
CA GLN A 82 -10.71 -19.74 -4.04
C GLN A 82 -10.42 -21.18 -3.55
N HIS A 83 -11.37 -22.10 -3.73
CA HIS A 83 -11.24 -23.49 -3.28
C HIS A 83 -11.02 -24.44 -4.46
N HIS A 84 -9.96 -25.24 -4.35
CA HIS A 84 -9.69 -26.35 -5.24
C HIS A 84 -9.73 -27.64 -4.41
N GLU A 85 -10.83 -28.39 -4.52
CA GLU A 85 -10.91 -29.71 -3.88
C GLU A 85 -9.88 -30.65 -4.55
N GLN A 86 -8.80 -30.93 -3.83
CA GLN A 86 -7.77 -31.88 -4.26
C GLN A 86 -8.24 -33.31 -3.94
N SER A 87 -9.08 -33.88 -4.80
CA SER A 87 -9.58 -35.25 -4.58
C SER A 87 -8.92 -36.31 -5.46
N PHE A 88 -8.00 -35.93 -6.37
CA PHE A 88 -7.39 -36.88 -7.31
C PHE A 88 -5.94 -36.53 -7.66
N ALA A 89 -5.12 -37.57 -7.87
CA ALA A 89 -3.70 -37.48 -8.22
C ALA A 89 -3.47 -37.17 -9.71
N TYR A 90 -4.02 -36.06 -10.20
CA TYR A 90 -3.77 -35.60 -11.57
C TYR A 90 -2.40 -34.94 -11.69
N THR A 91 -1.75 -35.11 -12.85
CA THR A 91 -0.55 -34.35 -13.20
C THR A 91 -0.88 -32.89 -13.51
N VAL A 92 0.11 -32.02 -13.45
CA VAL A 92 -0.06 -30.60 -13.82
C VAL A 92 -0.61 -30.46 -15.24
N LYS A 93 -0.07 -31.20 -16.21
CA LYS A 93 -0.54 -31.15 -17.60
C LYS A 93 -2.00 -31.57 -17.72
N GLU A 94 -2.41 -32.62 -17.02
CA GLU A 94 -3.80 -33.08 -17.00
C GLU A 94 -4.73 -32.01 -16.44
N VAL A 95 -4.36 -31.37 -15.32
CA VAL A 95 -5.14 -30.30 -14.69
C VAL A 95 -5.32 -29.12 -15.64
N VAL A 96 -4.26 -28.68 -16.32
CA VAL A 96 -4.36 -27.61 -17.33
C VAL A 96 -5.27 -28.03 -18.47
N ALA A 97 -5.08 -29.23 -19.02
CA ALA A 97 -5.89 -29.76 -20.13
C ALA A 97 -7.40 -29.84 -19.82
N MET A 98 -7.79 -29.94 -18.54
CA MET A 98 -9.21 -29.86 -18.14
C MET A 98 -9.87 -28.54 -18.55
N GLY A 99 -9.13 -27.45 -18.68
CA GLY A 99 -9.68 -26.17 -19.15
C GLY A 99 -10.27 -26.24 -20.56
N ARG A 100 -9.91 -27.27 -21.36
CA ARG A 100 -10.43 -27.48 -22.72
C ARG A 100 -11.74 -28.25 -22.79
N TYR A 101 -12.26 -28.79 -21.67
CA TYR A 101 -13.54 -29.53 -21.66
C TYR A 101 -14.71 -28.81 -22.37
N PRO A 102 -14.91 -27.48 -22.23
CA PRO A 102 -15.97 -26.78 -22.94
C PRO A 102 -15.86 -26.84 -24.47
N HIS A 103 -14.66 -27.02 -25.03
CA HIS A 103 -14.40 -27.03 -26.47
C HIS A 103 -14.53 -28.42 -27.10
N LYS A 104 -14.41 -29.50 -26.32
CA LYS A 104 -14.50 -30.89 -26.81
C LYS A 104 -15.88 -31.22 -27.41
N LYS A 105 -15.89 -31.95 -28.54
CA LYS A 105 -17.10 -32.43 -29.25
C LYS A 105 -17.21 -33.96 -29.12
N GLY A 106 -18.42 -34.48 -28.87
CA GLY A 106 -18.71 -35.94 -28.83
C GLY A 106 -18.34 -36.67 -27.53
N LEU A 107 -18.69 -37.97 -27.46
CA LEU A 107 -18.42 -38.87 -26.31
C LEU A 107 -16.97 -39.39 -26.26
N PHE A 108 -16.25 -39.39 -27.39
CA PHE A 108 -14.87 -39.87 -27.48
C PHE A 108 -13.91 -38.68 -27.42
N HIS A 109 -13.38 -38.43 -26.21
CA HIS A 109 -12.52 -37.30 -25.90
C HIS A 109 -11.07 -37.53 -26.37
N PHE A 110 -10.83 -37.53 -27.68
CA PHE A 110 -9.45 -37.42 -28.17
C PHE A 110 -8.97 -35.98 -27.98
N SER A 111 -7.76 -35.86 -27.43
CA SER A 111 -6.99 -34.62 -27.38
C SER A 111 -6.69 -34.21 -28.83
N ASP A 112 -7.13 -33.02 -29.24
CA ASP A 112 -6.78 -32.46 -30.56
C ASP A 112 -5.36 -31.88 -30.46
N GLU A 113 -4.55 -31.97 -31.53
CA GLU A 113 -3.19 -31.43 -31.56
C GLU A 113 -3.18 -29.93 -31.20
N LYS A 114 -4.24 -29.23 -31.60
CA LYS A 114 -4.46 -27.83 -31.22
C LYS A 114 -4.66 -27.63 -29.71
N ASP A 115 -5.40 -28.52 -29.06
CA ASP A 115 -5.62 -28.43 -27.61
C ASP A 115 -4.31 -28.71 -26.85
N GLU A 116 -3.46 -29.60 -27.33
CA GLU A 116 -2.13 -29.85 -26.75
C GLU A 116 -1.21 -28.64 -26.87
N GLN A 117 -1.15 -28.01 -28.04
CA GLN A 117 -0.37 -26.79 -28.25
C GLN A 117 -0.82 -25.66 -27.32
N LEU A 118 -2.13 -25.47 -27.15
CA LEU A 118 -2.67 -24.46 -26.23
C LEU A 118 -2.31 -24.77 -24.76
N VAL A 119 -2.37 -26.04 -24.36
CA VAL A 119 -1.96 -26.47 -23.02
C VAL A 119 -0.48 -26.14 -22.79
N GLU A 120 0.39 -26.45 -23.74
CA GLU A 120 1.82 -26.16 -23.65
C GLU A 120 2.09 -24.64 -23.62
N GLU A 121 1.44 -23.86 -24.48
CA GLU A 121 1.54 -22.39 -24.47
C GLU A 121 1.15 -21.80 -23.11
N MET A 122 0.04 -22.26 -22.52
CA MET A 122 -0.42 -21.74 -21.23
C MET A 122 0.47 -22.18 -20.07
N MET A 123 1.07 -23.38 -20.14
CA MET A 123 2.02 -23.84 -19.13
C MET A 123 3.33 -23.05 -19.17
N GLU A 124 3.82 -22.72 -20.36
CA GLU A 124 4.98 -21.85 -20.53
C GLU A 124 4.68 -20.42 -20.05
N LEU A 125 3.52 -19.87 -20.45
CA LEU A 125 3.08 -18.55 -20.04
C LEU A 125 2.96 -18.42 -18.52
N MET A 126 2.59 -19.49 -17.82
CA MET A 126 2.44 -19.52 -16.36
C MET A 126 3.67 -20.08 -15.62
N ASP A 127 4.77 -20.37 -16.33
CA ASP A 127 6.00 -20.89 -15.74
C ASP A 127 5.76 -22.14 -14.87
N VAL A 128 5.10 -23.14 -15.48
CA VAL A 128 4.79 -24.44 -14.86
C VAL A 128 5.16 -25.64 -15.74
N THR A 129 5.84 -25.40 -16.87
CA THR A 129 6.23 -26.45 -17.83
C THR A 129 7.12 -27.52 -17.20
N ASP A 130 8.04 -27.14 -16.31
CA ASP A 130 8.94 -28.06 -15.61
C ASP A 130 8.23 -29.02 -14.65
N PHE A 131 6.97 -28.73 -14.31
CA PHE A 131 6.15 -29.53 -13.42
C PHE A 131 5.16 -30.42 -14.14
N LYS A 132 5.16 -30.44 -15.49
CA LYS A 132 4.10 -31.04 -16.30
C LYS A 132 3.66 -32.45 -15.90
N GLU A 133 4.62 -33.33 -15.60
CA GLU A 133 4.36 -34.74 -15.22
C GLU A 133 4.22 -34.93 -13.71
N LYS A 134 4.47 -33.90 -12.90
CA LYS A 134 4.37 -34.02 -11.45
C LYS A 134 2.89 -34.03 -11.03
N PRO A 135 2.52 -34.82 -10.02
CA PRO A 135 1.24 -34.69 -9.35
C PRO A 135 1.06 -33.27 -8.81
N LEU A 136 -0.14 -32.69 -8.99
CA LEU A 136 -0.45 -31.34 -8.51
C LEU A 136 -0.19 -31.18 -7.00
N SER A 137 -0.44 -32.23 -6.22
CA SER A 137 -0.25 -32.24 -4.76
C SER A 137 1.20 -32.09 -4.31
N MET A 138 2.18 -32.25 -5.21
CA MET A 138 3.60 -32.05 -4.91
C MET A 138 4.06 -30.59 -5.05
N LEU A 139 3.19 -29.71 -5.58
CA LEU A 139 3.50 -28.29 -5.78
C LEU A 139 3.17 -27.47 -4.53
N SER A 140 3.91 -26.38 -4.34
CA SER A 140 3.57 -25.32 -3.39
C SER A 140 2.26 -24.63 -3.75
N GLY A 141 1.63 -23.93 -2.80
CA GLY A 141 0.37 -23.20 -3.05
C GLY A 141 0.47 -22.19 -4.19
N GLY A 142 1.60 -21.48 -4.31
CA GLY A 142 1.84 -20.53 -5.41
C GLY A 142 1.97 -21.20 -6.77
N GLU A 143 2.69 -22.32 -6.85
CA GLU A 143 2.80 -23.10 -8.08
C GLU A 143 1.44 -23.69 -8.47
N GLN A 144 0.68 -24.25 -7.53
CA GLN A 144 -0.68 -24.73 -7.78
C GLN A 144 -1.58 -23.62 -8.33
N GLN A 145 -1.51 -22.41 -7.77
CA GLN A 145 -2.29 -21.28 -8.25
C GLN A 145 -1.96 -20.91 -9.70
N ARG A 146 -0.68 -20.95 -10.09
CA ARG A 146 -0.27 -20.76 -11.49
C ARG A 146 -0.84 -21.84 -12.40
N VAL A 147 -0.85 -23.10 -11.95
CA VAL A 147 -1.50 -24.20 -12.69
C VAL A 147 -3.00 -23.96 -12.87
N PHE A 148 -3.70 -23.54 -11.82
CA PHE A 148 -5.14 -23.26 -11.92
C PHE A 148 -5.44 -22.03 -12.78
N LEU A 149 -4.59 -21.01 -12.76
CA LEU A 149 -4.71 -19.89 -13.70
C LEU A 149 -4.45 -20.35 -15.14
N ALA A 150 -3.42 -21.16 -15.40
CA ALA A 150 -3.19 -21.78 -16.71
C ALA A 150 -4.42 -22.57 -17.18
N ARG A 151 -5.03 -23.38 -16.31
CA ARG A 151 -6.27 -24.10 -16.60
C ARG A 151 -7.42 -23.15 -16.98
N SER A 152 -7.59 -22.03 -16.30
CA SER A 152 -8.63 -21.06 -16.64
C SER A 152 -8.33 -20.31 -17.94
N LEU A 153 -7.06 -20.02 -18.23
CA LEU A 153 -6.64 -19.30 -19.44
C LEU A 153 -6.63 -20.18 -20.68
N VAL A 154 -6.33 -21.47 -20.55
CA VAL A 154 -6.35 -22.42 -21.69
C VAL A 154 -7.76 -22.59 -22.25
N GLN A 155 -8.79 -22.23 -21.49
CA GLN A 155 -10.17 -22.16 -21.98
C GLN A 155 -10.36 -21.09 -23.09
N GLU A 156 -9.39 -20.19 -23.28
CA GLU A 156 -9.47 -19.01 -24.15
C GLU A 156 -10.67 -18.10 -23.82
N PRO A 157 -10.87 -17.69 -22.55
CA PRO A 157 -12.03 -16.90 -22.18
C PRO A 157 -11.92 -15.45 -22.69
N GLU A 158 -13.06 -14.84 -22.98
CA GLU A 158 -13.16 -13.38 -23.14
C GLU A 158 -13.27 -12.65 -21.79
N VAL A 159 -13.77 -13.37 -20.77
CA VAL A 159 -14.00 -12.88 -19.41
C VAL A 159 -13.35 -13.83 -18.40
N LEU A 160 -12.46 -13.30 -17.56
CA LEU A 160 -11.85 -14.01 -16.45
C LEU A 160 -12.38 -13.46 -15.13
N LEU A 161 -13.04 -14.31 -14.37
CA LEU A 161 -13.45 -14.03 -13.00
C LEU A 161 -12.41 -14.59 -12.03
N LEU A 162 -12.02 -13.82 -11.04
CA LEU A 162 -11.05 -14.22 -10.03
C LEU A 162 -11.69 -14.08 -8.64
N ASP A 163 -11.76 -15.17 -7.89
CA ASP A 163 -12.25 -15.18 -6.51
C ASP A 163 -11.06 -15.29 -5.56
N GLU A 164 -10.61 -14.14 -5.03
CA GLU A 164 -9.52 -14.05 -4.07
C GLU A 164 -8.23 -14.75 -4.53
N PRO A 165 -7.75 -14.48 -5.76
CA PRO A 165 -6.72 -15.28 -6.44
C PRO A 165 -5.33 -15.21 -5.78
N THR A 166 -5.13 -14.29 -4.85
CA THR A 166 -3.86 -14.01 -4.18
C THR A 166 -3.82 -14.52 -2.74
N ASN A 167 -4.92 -15.08 -2.22
CA ASN A 167 -4.96 -15.60 -0.85
C ASN A 167 -3.96 -16.75 -0.66
N HIS A 168 -3.34 -16.80 0.53
CA HIS A 168 -2.35 -17.83 0.90
C HIS A 168 -1.07 -17.86 0.04
N LEU A 169 -0.85 -16.83 -0.80
CA LEU A 169 0.39 -16.65 -1.55
C LEU A 169 1.34 -15.70 -0.84
N ASP A 170 2.64 -15.97 -0.96
CA ASP A 170 3.67 -15.01 -0.58
C ASP A 170 3.64 -13.78 -1.50
N ILE A 171 4.11 -12.64 -0.99
CA ILE A 171 4.04 -11.32 -1.65
C ILE A 171 4.61 -11.34 -3.08
N SER A 172 5.73 -12.04 -3.30
CA SER A 172 6.34 -12.14 -4.64
C SER A 172 5.38 -12.77 -5.66
N TYR A 173 4.74 -13.88 -5.28
CA TYR A 173 3.79 -14.59 -6.15
C TYR A 173 2.50 -13.80 -6.37
N GLN A 174 2.01 -13.06 -5.36
CA GLN A 174 0.85 -12.18 -5.52
C GLN A 174 1.11 -11.11 -6.59
N ILE A 175 2.26 -10.42 -6.50
CA ILE A 175 2.67 -9.38 -7.44
C ILE A 175 2.85 -9.96 -8.85
N GLU A 176 3.52 -11.10 -8.96
CA GLU A 176 3.76 -11.76 -10.24
C GLU A 176 2.45 -12.16 -10.93
N LEU A 177 1.54 -12.81 -10.18
CA LEU A 177 0.23 -13.26 -10.67
C LEU A 177 -0.59 -12.08 -11.21
N MET A 178 -0.72 -11.02 -10.41
CA MET A 178 -1.47 -9.83 -10.80
C MET A 178 -0.81 -9.10 -11.99
N SER A 179 0.52 -9.05 -12.04
CA SER A 179 1.26 -8.47 -13.17
C SER A 179 0.99 -9.23 -14.47
N ARG A 180 0.96 -10.57 -14.42
CA ARG A 180 0.62 -11.41 -15.59
C ARG A 180 -0.83 -11.18 -16.04
N ILE A 181 -1.77 -11.07 -15.10
CA ILE A 181 -3.19 -10.79 -15.40
C ILE A 181 -3.35 -9.43 -16.09
N VAL A 182 -2.73 -8.37 -15.55
CA VAL A 182 -2.79 -7.02 -16.15
C VAL A 182 -2.19 -7.02 -17.56
N ARG A 183 -1.06 -7.70 -17.75
CA ARG A 183 -0.45 -7.86 -19.07
C ARG A 183 -1.40 -8.54 -20.06
N LEU A 184 -2.06 -9.64 -19.65
CA LEU A 184 -3.01 -10.37 -20.49
C LEU A 184 -4.27 -9.56 -20.80
N ALA A 185 -4.76 -8.76 -19.84
CA ALA A 185 -5.87 -7.83 -20.05
C ALA A 185 -5.54 -6.82 -21.15
N GLY A 186 -4.31 -6.26 -21.15
CA GLY A 186 -3.84 -5.34 -22.18
C GLY A 186 -3.59 -6.02 -23.54
N GLU A 187 -2.79 -7.08 -23.58
CA GLU A 187 -2.33 -7.72 -24.82
C GLU A 187 -3.45 -8.50 -25.54
N LYS A 188 -4.23 -9.30 -24.79
CA LYS A 188 -5.28 -10.17 -25.35
C LYS A 188 -6.68 -9.53 -25.26
N ARG A 189 -6.78 -8.29 -24.77
CA ARG A 189 -8.06 -7.60 -24.47
C ARG A 189 -8.99 -8.43 -23.58
N LEU A 190 -8.39 -9.21 -22.66
CA LEU A 190 -9.10 -10.05 -21.70
C LEU A 190 -9.84 -9.17 -20.69
N THR A 191 -11.14 -9.39 -20.52
CA THR A 191 -11.93 -8.67 -19.50
C THR A 191 -11.74 -9.38 -18.15
N VAL A 192 -11.31 -8.67 -17.10
CA VAL A 192 -11.05 -9.29 -15.79
C VAL A 192 -11.94 -8.66 -14.72
N LEU A 193 -12.63 -9.49 -13.95
CA LEU A 193 -13.29 -9.07 -12.70
C LEU A 193 -12.67 -9.84 -11.54
N ALA A 194 -11.99 -9.12 -10.66
CA ALA A 194 -11.22 -9.69 -9.56
C ALA A 194 -11.81 -9.30 -8.21
N VAL A 195 -12.24 -10.28 -7.42
CA VAL A 195 -12.54 -10.10 -6.01
C VAL A 195 -11.22 -10.14 -5.22
N LEU A 196 -10.91 -9.04 -4.53
CA LEU A 196 -9.65 -8.87 -3.79
C LEU A 196 -9.95 -8.49 -2.33
N HIS A 197 -9.04 -8.88 -1.43
CA HIS A 197 -9.06 -8.43 -0.02
C HIS A 197 -8.04 -7.35 0.26
N ASP A 198 -6.88 -7.40 -0.42
CA ASP A 198 -5.82 -6.43 -0.24
C ASP A 198 -6.13 -5.16 -1.05
N VAL A 199 -6.37 -4.08 -0.33
CA VAL A 199 -6.69 -2.76 -0.89
C VAL A 199 -5.53 -2.19 -1.71
N ASN A 200 -4.29 -2.46 -1.33
CA ASN A 200 -3.10 -1.98 -2.03
C ASN A 200 -2.83 -2.77 -3.31
N LEU A 201 -3.07 -4.09 -3.32
CA LEU A 201 -3.04 -4.87 -4.57
C LEU A 201 -4.12 -4.37 -5.54
N ALA A 202 -5.34 -4.15 -5.06
CA ALA A 202 -6.43 -3.61 -5.88
C ALA A 202 -6.10 -2.20 -6.41
N SER A 203 -5.52 -1.35 -5.57
CA SER A 203 -5.05 -0.02 -5.97
C SER A 203 -4.04 -0.08 -7.12
N MET A 204 -3.04 -0.97 -6.98
CA MET A 204 -1.92 -1.06 -7.89
C MET A 204 -2.30 -1.65 -9.24
N PHE A 205 -3.09 -2.73 -9.26
CA PHE A 205 -3.31 -3.55 -10.45
C PHE A 205 -4.68 -3.37 -11.13
N CYS A 206 -5.66 -2.75 -10.48
CA CYS A 206 -6.97 -2.53 -11.10
C CYS A 206 -7.06 -1.15 -11.76
N ASP A 207 -7.77 -1.10 -12.88
CA ASP A 207 -8.12 0.12 -13.60
C ASP A 207 -9.24 0.86 -12.86
N ARG A 208 -10.28 0.12 -12.45
CA ARG A 208 -11.42 0.60 -11.67
C ARG A 208 -11.76 -0.39 -10.56
N LEU A 209 -12.39 0.15 -9.51
CA LEU A 209 -12.78 -0.55 -8.31
C LEU A 209 -14.26 -0.36 -8.03
N LEU A 210 -14.88 -1.39 -7.47
CA LEU A 210 -16.19 -1.38 -6.85
C LEU A 210 -16.04 -1.69 -5.37
N LEU A 211 -16.45 -0.76 -4.50
CA LEU A 211 -16.63 -1.05 -3.07
C LEU A 211 -18.05 -1.57 -2.84
N LEU A 212 -18.13 -2.80 -2.38
CA LEU A 212 -19.36 -3.50 -2.07
C LEU A 212 -19.50 -3.66 -0.55
N ASN A 213 -20.60 -3.18 0.01
CA ASN A 213 -20.94 -3.38 1.42
C ASN A 213 -22.41 -3.75 1.56
N ASP A 214 -22.72 -4.77 2.36
CA ASP A 214 -24.09 -5.29 2.57
C ASP A 214 -24.91 -5.44 1.27
N GLY A 215 -24.27 -5.97 0.22
CA GLY A 215 -24.93 -6.22 -1.07
C GLY A 215 -25.12 -5.00 -1.96
N LYS A 216 -24.68 -3.81 -1.54
CA LYS A 216 -24.86 -2.54 -2.25
C LYS A 216 -23.54 -1.92 -2.64
N LYS A 217 -23.58 -1.17 -3.74
CA LYS A 217 -22.46 -0.33 -4.19
C LYS A 217 -22.30 0.88 -3.27
N VAL A 218 -21.14 1.01 -2.64
CA VAL A 218 -20.75 2.18 -1.84
C VAL A 218 -20.07 3.21 -2.75
N ALA A 219 -19.09 2.79 -3.54
CA ALA A 219 -18.38 3.63 -4.49
C ALA A 219 -17.89 2.80 -5.69
N GLU A 220 -17.72 3.47 -6.83
CA GLU A 220 -17.17 2.89 -8.06
C GLU A 220 -16.39 3.95 -8.83
N GLY A 221 -15.23 3.59 -9.38
CA GLY A 221 -14.37 4.53 -10.10
C GLY A 221 -12.91 4.08 -10.11
N THR A 222 -12.01 5.01 -10.42
CA THR A 222 -10.56 4.74 -10.33
C THR A 222 -10.12 4.54 -8.88
N PRO A 223 -8.99 3.86 -8.62
CA PRO A 223 -8.48 3.69 -7.26
C PRO A 223 -8.39 4.98 -6.46
N GLY A 224 -7.89 6.09 -7.03
CA GLY A 224 -7.79 7.38 -6.33
C GLY A 224 -9.14 8.05 -6.01
N TYR A 225 -10.22 7.67 -6.70
CA TYR A 225 -11.56 8.15 -6.34
C TYR A 225 -12.19 7.27 -5.25
N VAL A 226 -11.98 5.96 -5.35
CA VAL A 226 -12.64 4.95 -4.51
C VAL A 226 -11.95 4.78 -3.15
N LEU A 227 -10.62 4.74 -3.14
CA LEU A 227 -9.80 4.42 -1.95
C LEU A 227 -9.49 5.66 -1.11
N LYS A 228 -10.54 6.34 -0.68
CA LYS A 228 -10.47 7.47 0.25
C LYS A 228 -10.77 7.03 1.67
N ASP A 229 -10.20 7.73 2.64
CA ASP A 229 -10.43 7.49 4.08
C ASP A 229 -11.93 7.38 4.42
N GLU A 230 -12.74 8.34 3.96
CA GLU A 230 -14.20 8.38 4.18
C GLU A 230 -14.91 7.08 3.77
N ASN A 231 -14.53 6.51 2.62
CA ASN A 231 -15.14 5.28 2.11
C ASN A 231 -14.63 4.04 2.85
N LEU A 232 -13.33 3.99 3.14
CA LEU A 232 -12.67 2.79 3.67
C LEU A 232 -12.87 2.65 5.18
N SER A 233 -12.79 3.74 5.93
CA SER A 233 -12.94 3.69 7.40
C SER A 233 -14.33 3.31 7.83
N GLN A 234 -15.37 3.79 7.14
CA GLN A 234 -16.74 3.34 7.41
C GLN A 234 -16.93 1.87 7.05
N MET A 235 -16.35 1.42 5.92
CA MET A 235 -16.55 0.07 5.41
C MET A 235 -15.81 -1.00 6.23
N TYR A 236 -14.60 -0.71 6.69
CA TYR A 236 -13.76 -1.66 7.43
C TYR A 236 -13.78 -1.44 8.95
N ASN A 237 -14.52 -0.43 9.44
CA ASN A 237 -14.58 -0.07 10.86
C ASN A 237 -13.19 0.09 11.50
N THR A 238 -12.28 0.74 10.79
CA THR A 238 -10.88 0.95 11.22
C THR A 238 -10.33 2.24 10.62
N ARG A 239 -9.35 2.87 11.29
CA ARG A 239 -8.71 4.09 10.79
C ARG A 239 -7.64 3.75 9.78
N LEU A 240 -7.79 4.31 8.58
CA LEU A 240 -6.88 4.08 7.47
C LEU A 240 -6.27 5.40 7.06
N ILE A 241 -5.01 5.37 6.65
CA ILE A 241 -4.30 6.56 6.17
C ILE A 241 -4.03 6.36 4.70
N GLU A 242 -4.67 7.21 3.89
CA GLU A 242 -4.37 7.34 2.47
C GLU A 242 -3.08 8.15 2.29
N SER A 243 -2.17 7.63 1.46
CA SER A 243 -0.97 8.32 1.02
C SER A 243 -0.75 8.08 -0.47
N THR A 244 0.17 8.81 -1.09
CA THR A 244 0.52 8.60 -2.50
C THR A 244 1.60 7.54 -2.62
N HIS A 245 1.43 6.56 -3.52
CA HIS A 245 2.49 5.60 -3.81
C HIS A 245 3.73 6.32 -4.40
N PRO A 246 4.96 6.00 -3.94
CA PRO A 246 6.15 6.78 -4.28
C PRO A 246 6.60 6.67 -5.74
N THR A 247 6.25 5.60 -6.44
CA THR A 247 6.75 5.31 -7.81
C THR A 247 5.67 5.20 -8.88
N VAL A 248 4.39 5.15 -8.50
CA VAL A 248 3.27 5.02 -9.45
C VAL A 248 2.11 5.94 -9.03
N PRO A 249 1.30 6.46 -9.97
CA PRO A 249 0.21 7.39 -9.66
C PRO A 249 -1.02 6.65 -9.10
N LYS A 250 -0.85 5.96 -7.96
CA LYS A 250 -1.87 5.17 -7.28
C LYS A 250 -1.88 5.51 -5.78
N PRO A 251 -3.03 5.41 -5.10
CA PRO A 251 -3.08 5.56 -3.64
C PRO A 251 -2.43 4.35 -2.95
N LEU A 252 -1.86 4.61 -1.78
CA LEU A 252 -1.27 3.63 -0.87
C LEU A 252 -1.97 3.78 0.48
N ILE A 253 -2.64 2.73 0.93
CA ILE A 253 -3.37 2.69 2.19
C ILE A 253 -2.51 2.06 3.27
N THR A 254 -2.42 2.73 4.42
CA THR A 254 -1.71 2.27 5.60
C THR A 254 -2.62 2.27 6.82
N TYR A 255 -2.21 1.60 7.89
CA TYR A 255 -3.02 1.45 9.10
C TYR A 255 -2.59 2.45 10.18
N GLU A 256 -3.55 3.08 10.85
CA GLU A 256 -3.28 3.81 12.09
C GLU A 256 -3.57 2.88 13.29
N PRO A 257 -2.57 2.51 14.11
CA PRO A 257 -2.83 1.66 15.27
C PRO A 257 -3.55 2.46 16.37
N ASP A 258 -4.66 1.93 16.88
CA ASP A 258 -5.37 2.51 18.04
C ASP A 258 -4.50 2.58 19.30
N HIS A 259 -3.63 1.58 19.45
CA HIS A 259 -2.70 1.45 20.57
C HIS A 259 -1.31 1.10 20.07
N TYR A 260 -0.35 1.98 20.34
CA TYR A 260 1.07 1.70 20.15
C TYR A 260 1.75 1.67 21.52
N ARG A 261 2.57 0.64 21.77
CA ARG A 261 3.36 0.55 23.00
C ARG A 261 4.43 1.64 22.97
N SER A 262 4.11 2.82 23.50
CA SER A 262 5.11 3.87 23.71
C SER A 262 6.21 3.31 24.61
N ALA A 263 7.46 3.39 24.16
CA ALA A 263 8.59 3.17 25.03
C ALA A 263 8.49 4.13 26.23
N ASN A 264 8.94 3.67 27.41
CA ASN A 264 8.80 4.34 28.71
C ASN A 264 9.16 5.84 28.66
N GLY A 265 8.15 6.70 28.52
CA GLY A 265 8.25 8.16 28.61
C GLY A 265 8.90 8.86 27.41
N THR A 266 8.32 10.01 27.02
CA THR A 266 8.95 11.00 26.13
C THR A 266 9.96 11.82 26.91
N PHE A 267 11.15 11.27 27.15
CA PHE A 267 12.28 12.04 27.65
C PHE A 267 13.28 12.32 26.51
N ILE A 268 14.01 13.41 26.63
CA ILE A 268 15.17 13.74 25.79
C ILE A 268 16.39 13.76 26.71
N ARG A 269 17.38 12.92 26.46
CA ARG A 269 18.67 12.91 27.16
C ARG A 269 19.73 13.54 26.28
N PHE A 270 20.47 14.47 26.86
CA PHE A 270 21.67 15.05 26.29
C PHE A 270 22.87 14.45 27.02
N LYS A 271 23.84 13.92 26.28
CA LYS A 271 25.12 13.45 26.81
C LYS A 271 26.22 14.12 26.01
N GLU A 272 27.06 14.89 26.68
CA GLU A 272 28.14 15.63 26.05
C GLU A 272 29.49 15.18 26.60
N THR A 273 30.44 14.97 25.71
CA THR A 273 31.86 14.77 26.00
C THR A 273 32.66 15.73 25.12
N ASP A 274 33.97 15.82 25.36
CA ASP A 274 34.87 16.62 24.53
C ASP A 274 34.82 16.18 23.05
N ALA A 275 34.70 14.88 22.81
CA ALA A 275 34.66 14.30 21.47
C ALA A 275 33.29 14.33 20.77
N LYS A 276 32.16 14.37 21.50
CA LYS A 276 30.81 14.27 20.88
C LYS A 276 29.68 14.80 21.74
N LEU A 277 28.59 15.23 21.10
CA LEU A 277 27.29 15.49 21.70
C LEU A 277 26.30 14.43 21.22
N ILE A 278 25.62 13.75 22.14
CA ILE A 278 24.59 12.75 21.85
C ILE A 278 23.25 13.23 22.38
N ILE A 279 22.22 13.10 21.55
CA ILE A 279 20.83 13.39 21.90
C ILE A 279 20.03 12.13 21.64
N GLU A 280 19.37 11.63 22.67
CA GLU A 280 18.65 10.36 22.63
C GLU A 280 17.29 10.52 23.27
N SER A 281 16.26 9.89 22.69
CA SER A 281 14.94 9.83 23.31
C SER A 281 14.56 8.42 23.75
N GLY A 282 13.67 8.35 24.74
CA GLY A 282 12.98 7.13 25.12
C GLY A 282 12.24 6.48 23.95
N ALA A 283 11.66 7.29 23.06
CA ALA A 283 10.95 6.85 21.86
C ALA A 283 11.59 7.43 20.59
N PRO A 284 11.57 6.74 19.44
CA PRO A 284 12.06 7.31 18.19
C PRO A 284 11.28 8.58 17.79
N TRP A 285 11.98 9.61 17.34
CA TRP A 285 11.40 10.76 16.67
C TRP A 285 11.11 10.44 15.21
N ARG A 286 9.99 10.94 14.69
CA ARG A 286 9.78 11.07 13.25
C ARG A 286 10.59 12.25 12.76
N VAL A 287 11.45 12.01 11.78
CA VAL A 287 12.45 12.97 11.30
C VAL A 287 12.25 13.25 9.82
N ILE A 288 12.16 14.53 9.45
CA ILE A 288 12.38 14.99 8.08
C ILE A 288 13.81 15.52 7.95
N THR A 289 14.52 15.11 6.92
CA THR A 289 15.88 15.61 6.63
C THR A 289 16.13 15.88 5.16
N THR A 290 16.92 16.91 4.86
CA THR A 290 17.39 17.23 3.49
C THR A 290 18.62 16.45 3.06
N ARG A 291 19.12 15.53 3.91
CA ARG A 291 20.34 14.78 3.63
C ARG A 291 20.17 13.84 2.45
N LYS A 292 21.13 13.85 1.52
CA LYS A 292 21.08 13.08 0.26
C LYS A 292 21.00 11.55 0.42
N ASN A 293 21.29 11.01 1.61
CA ASN A 293 21.37 9.56 1.84
C ASN A 293 20.18 9.04 2.68
N GLY A 294 19.33 8.23 2.04
CA GLY A 294 18.20 7.52 2.64
C GLY A 294 16.85 8.27 2.49
N PRO A 295 15.75 7.72 3.03
CA PRO A 295 14.41 8.31 2.88
C PRO A 295 14.31 9.67 3.56
N ALA A 296 13.60 10.62 2.93
CA ALA A 296 13.42 11.97 3.45
C ALA A 296 12.76 11.99 4.85
N VAL A 297 11.84 11.06 5.09
CA VAL A 297 11.16 10.86 6.37
C VAL A 297 11.57 9.52 6.98
N ARG A 298 11.95 9.49 8.27
CA ARG A 298 12.35 8.25 8.97
C ARG A 298 12.24 8.38 10.48
N TRP A 299 12.23 7.24 11.18
CA TRP A 299 12.25 7.21 12.64
C TRP A 299 13.69 7.10 13.17
N ILE A 300 14.11 8.07 13.99
CA ILE A 300 15.45 8.18 14.57
C ILE A 300 15.34 8.27 16.09
N LYS A 301 16.11 7.47 16.81
CA LYS A 301 16.14 7.48 18.27
C LYS A 301 17.33 8.23 18.84
N ARG A 302 18.42 8.32 18.07
CA ARG A 302 19.67 8.93 18.50
C ARG A 302 20.26 9.86 17.45
N PHE A 303 20.77 10.99 17.90
CA PHE A 303 21.52 11.96 17.11
C PHE A 303 22.89 12.14 17.76
N THR A 304 23.95 12.01 16.97
CA THR A 304 25.33 12.13 17.43
C THR A 304 26.04 13.19 16.62
N PHE A 305 26.49 14.26 17.27
CA PHE A 305 27.28 15.33 16.69
C PHE A 305 28.74 15.13 17.11
N LEU A 306 29.59 14.74 16.16
CA LEU A 306 31.01 14.45 16.39
C LEU A 306 31.84 15.72 16.37
N LYS A 307 32.46 16.03 17.49
CA LYS A 307 33.40 17.16 17.66
C LYS A 307 34.84 16.76 17.40
N GLU A 308 35.20 15.51 17.69
CA GLU A 308 36.52 14.91 17.44
C GLU A 308 36.40 13.42 17.09
N GLY A 309 37.45 12.85 16.48
CA GLY A 309 37.52 11.42 16.15
C GLY A 309 36.89 10.99 14.82
N ILE A 310 36.86 9.68 14.58
CA ILE A 310 36.20 9.02 13.43
C ILE A 310 34.84 8.50 13.89
N PRO A 311 33.78 8.53 13.06
CA PRO A 311 32.52 7.89 13.39
C PRO A 311 32.73 6.43 13.80
N GLY A 312 32.27 6.06 14.99
CA GLY A 312 32.24 4.66 15.42
C GLY A 312 31.22 3.84 14.63
N GLN A 313 31.02 2.58 15.02
CA GLN A 313 29.96 1.76 14.43
C GLN A 313 28.59 2.41 14.71
N LYS A 314 27.84 2.67 13.65
CA LYS A 314 26.53 3.33 13.70
C LYS A 314 25.55 2.47 14.50
N GLU A 315 24.92 3.06 15.52
CA GLU A 315 23.84 2.39 16.24
C GLU A 315 22.54 2.37 15.43
N ASN A 316 21.62 1.46 15.79
CA ASN A 316 20.33 1.37 15.13
C ASN A 316 19.52 2.67 15.35
N GLN A 317 18.90 3.19 14.29
CA GLN A 317 18.14 4.45 14.30
C GLN A 317 18.97 5.66 14.78
N GLU A 318 20.26 5.72 14.41
CA GLU A 318 21.15 6.84 14.70
C GLU A 318 21.39 7.74 13.47
N LEU A 319 21.43 9.06 13.67
CA LEU A 319 21.96 10.03 12.71
C LEU A 319 23.24 10.68 13.25
N ILE A 320 24.31 10.61 12.47
CA ILE A 320 25.62 11.16 12.84
C ILE A 320 25.89 12.42 12.01
N PHE A 321 26.22 13.51 12.69
CA PHE A 321 26.62 14.81 12.15
C PHE A 321 28.09 15.04 12.45
N ASP A 322 28.87 15.39 11.43
CA ASP A 322 30.27 15.77 11.60
C ASP A 322 30.34 17.28 11.81
N ILE A 323 30.79 17.69 12.99
CA ILE A 323 30.88 19.11 13.37
C ILE A 323 32.33 19.51 13.69
N ARG A 324 33.32 18.71 13.30
CA ARG A 324 34.74 18.89 13.64
C ARG A 324 35.33 20.22 13.20
N LYS A 325 34.85 20.77 12.08
CA LYS A 325 35.29 22.08 11.53
C LYS A 325 34.38 23.25 11.92
N GLY A 326 33.24 22.98 12.57
CA GLY A 326 32.19 23.96 12.82
C GLY A 326 32.10 24.43 14.28
N ARG A 327 31.49 25.61 14.48
CA ARG A 327 31.01 26.07 15.79
C ARG A 327 29.59 25.58 16.00
N CYS A 328 29.35 24.82 17.06
CA CYS A 328 28.02 24.37 17.47
C CYS A 328 27.38 25.39 18.43
N THR A 329 26.14 25.77 18.16
CA THR A 329 25.33 26.72 18.92
C THR A 329 23.99 26.04 19.22
N ILE A 330 23.70 25.76 20.49
CA ILE A 330 22.51 25.01 20.91
C ILE A 330 21.49 26.00 21.47
N VAL A 331 20.42 26.30 20.75
CA VAL A 331 19.34 27.19 21.20
C VAL A 331 18.24 26.36 21.88
N LYS A 332 18.06 26.54 23.19
CA LYS A 332 17.01 25.86 23.97
C LYS A 332 15.95 26.87 24.37
N GLU A 333 14.70 26.62 23.98
CA GLU A 333 13.58 27.41 24.46
C GLU A 333 12.85 26.62 25.56
N LYS A 334 12.67 27.25 26.72
CA LYS A 334 12.08 26.62 27.92
C LYS A 334 10.72 27.24 28.25
N HIS A 335 9.83 27.30 27.26
CA HIS A 335 8.39 27.40 27.51
C HIS A 335 7.72 26.03 27.27
N SER A 336 6.46 25.90 27.69
CA SER A 336 5.66 24.68 27.87
C SER A 336 5.61 23.65 26.70
N GLY A 337 6.31 23.88 25.59
CA GLY A 337 6.35 23.04 24.39
C GLY A 337 7.56 22.11 24.23
N GLY A 338 8.61 22.20 25.05
CA GLY A 338 9.76 21.27 25.01
C GLY A 338 10.49 21.26 23.65
N PHE A 339 10.88 22.45 23.19
CA PHE A 339 11.52 22.68 21.90
C PHE A 339 13.05 22.85 22.06
N SER A 340 13.85 22.24 21.20
CA SER A 340 15.32 22.41 21.18
C SER A 340 15.83 22.56 19.76
N LEU A 341 16.52 23.65 19.45
CA LEU A 341 17.15 23.90 18.16
C LEU A 341 18.66 23.83 18.28
N ILE A 342 19.30 23.15 17.36
CA ILE A 342 20.74 23.07 17.27
C ILE A 342 21.16 23.63 15.93
N LEU A 343 22.03 24.62 15.98
CA LEU A 343 22.63 25.29 14.84
C LEU A 343 24.12 24.95 14.82
N VAL A 344 24.59 24.38 13.73
CA VAL A 344 26.00 24.12 13.51
C VAL A 344 26.45 25.01 12.36
N LEU A 345 27.44 25.87 12.61
CA LEU A 345 28.00 26.79 11.62
C LEU A 345 29.40 26.32 11.22
N ASN A 346 29.65 26.07 9.94
CA ASN A 346 30.93 25.59 9.45
C ASN A 346 31.31 26.27 8.12
N GLU A 347 32.42 27.01 8.06
CA GLU A 347 33.01 27.53 6.82
C GLU A 347 32.01 28.11 5.78
N GLY A 348 31.00 28.89 6.21
CA GLY A 348 29.98 29.47 5.31
C GLY A 348 28.76 28.58 5.04
N GLU A 349 28.65 27.45 5.73
CA GLU A 349 27.49 26.57 5.76
C GLU A 349 26.83 26.55 7.14
N VAL A 350 25.51 26.42 7.16
CA VAL A 350 24.72 26.20 8.37
C VAL A 350 23.93 24.90 8.28
N THR A 351 24.01 24.10 9.34
CA THR A 351 23.20 22.91 9.56
C THR A 351 22.24 23.16 10.71
N VAL A 352 20.97 22.83 10.50
CA VAL A 352 19.89 23.09 11.45
C VAL A 352 19.26 21.78 11.87
N SER A 353 19.20 21.52 13.19
CA SER A 353 18.51 20.37 13.77
C SER A 353 17.53 20.82 14.84
N ALA A 354 16.22 20.71 14.57
CA ALA A 354 15.17 21.01 15.55
C ALA A 354 14.60 19.72 16.13
N PHE A 355 14.44 19.69 17.45
CA PHE A 355 13.89 18.58 18.23
C PHE A 355 12.66 19.08 18.98
N LEU A 356 11.54 18.41 18.77
CA LEU A 356 10.24 18.83 19.26
C LEU A 356 9.52 17.67 19.95
N ASN A 357 8.89 17.98 21.08
CA ASN A 357 7.92 17.10 21.70
C ASN A 357 6.52 17.40 21.14
N GLY A 358 5.81 16.36 20.70
CA GLY A 358 4.43 16.45 20.25
C GLY A 358 4.17 15.72 18.94
N ARG A 359 3.13 16.15 18.22
CA ARG A 359 2.72 15.59 16.94
C ARG A 359 2.61 16.70 15.90
N LEU A 360 3.20 16.47 14.73
CA LEU A 360 3.05 17.29 13.55
C LEU A 360 2.68 16.40 12.36
N SER A 361 1.77 16.89 11.52
CA SER A 361 1.51 16.33 10.19
C SER A 361 2.75 16.46 9.28
N ASP A 362 2.79 15.75 8.15
CA ASP A 362 3.86 15.93 7.16
C ASP A 362 3.92 17.38 6.67
N ASN A 363 2.76 17.97 6.36
CA ASN A 363 2.64 19.38 6.00
C ASN A 363 3.14 20.30 7.12
N GLY A 364 2.80 20.01 8.38
CA GLY A 364 3.29 20.75 9.54
C GLY A 364 4.81 20.72 9.67
N MET A 365 5.44 19.55 9.49
CA MET A 365 6.90 19.41 9.52
C MET A 365 7.58 20.16 8.36
N PHE A 366 7.02 20.12 7.14
CA PHE A 366 7.53 20.90 6.01
C PHE A 366 7.36 22.42 6.21
N HIS A 367 6.23 22.84 6.75
CA HIS A 367 5.98 24.24 7.07
C HIS A 367 7.00 24.73 8.11
N LEU A 368 7.20 23.96 9.19
CA LEU A 368 8.16 24.27 10.23
C LEU A 368 9.61 24.35 9.69
N ALA A 369 10.01 23.38 8.87
CA ALA A 369 11.30 23.40 8.18
C ALA A 369 11.47 24.71 7.39
N THR A 370 10.44 25.10 6.62
CA THR A 370 10.47 26.33 5.81
C THR A 370 10.61 27.59 6.68
N LEU A 371 9.87 27.67 7.79
CA LEU A 371 9.93 28.82 8.72
C LEU A 371 11.32 28.97 9.35
N ILE A 372 11.86 27.87 9.89
CA ILE A 372 13.18 27.88 10.55
C ILE A 372 14.28 28.21 9.52
N ALA A 373 14.22 27.62 8.31
CA ALA A 373 15.18 27.90 7.25
C ALA A 373 15.21 29.38 6.88
N GLY A 374 14.02 29.99 6.73
CA GLY A 374 13.90 31.43 6.46
C GLY A 374 14.46 32.30 7.58
N ALA A 375 14.22 31.93 8.84
CA ALA A 375 14.73 32.64 10.01
C ALA A 375 16.26 32.60 10.11
N VAL A 376 16.84 31.40 9.96
CA VAL A 376 18.30 31.19 10.01
C VAL A 376 18.99 31.95 8.87
N LYS A 377 18.43 31.94 7.66
CA LYS A 377 18.97 32.70 6.53
C LYS A 377 18.96 34.22 6.78
N ALA A 378 17.94 34.72 7.47
CA ALA A 378 17.87 36.14 7.84
C ALA A 378 18.88 36.51 8.94
N ALA A 379 19.09 35.63 9.92
CA ALA A 379 20.01 35.87 11.04
C ALA A 379 21.49 35.67 10.68
N ALA A 380 21.80 34.86 9.65
CA ALA A 380 23.16 34.58 9.19
C ALA A 380 23.33 34.91 7.68
N PRO A 381 23.21 36.19 7.28
CA PRO A 381 23.38 36.61 5.88
C PRO A 381 24.84 36.38 5.45
N GLY A 382 25.07 35.35 4.63
CA GLY A 382 26.40 34.91 4.21
C GLY A 382 26.66 33.42 4.39
N TYR A 383 25.80 32.73 5.15
CA TYR A 383 25.81 31.28 5.26
C TYR A 383 24.80 30.64 4.31
N SER A 384 25.17 29.50 3.72
CA SER A 384 24.28 28.65 2.94
C SER A 384 23.71 27.53 3.81
N LEU A 385 22.39 27.30 3.75
CA LEU A 385 21.76 26.20 4.48
C LEU A 385 22.12 24.87 3.79
N CYS A 386 22.99 24.08 4.41
CA CYS A 386 23.52 22.84 3.85
C CYS A 386 22.65 21.63 4.22
N GLU A 387 22.36 21.47 5.51
CA GLU A 387 21.51 20.38 6.01
C GLU A 387 20.43 20.90 6.95
N MET A 388 19.22 20.36 6.83
CA MET A 388 18.12 20.61 7.75
C MET A 388 17.54 19.29 8.25
N CYS A 389 17.21 19.27 9.53
CA CYS A 389 16.62 18.15 10.23
C CYS A 389 15.54 18.65 11.20
N ILE A 390 14.32 18.13 11.06
CA ILE A 390 13.21 18.38 11.99
C ILE A 390 12.80 17.04 12.58
N ALA A 391 12.90 16.89 13.91
CA ALA A 391 12.64 15.67 14.65
C ALA A 391 11.48 15.88 15.65
N VAL A 392 10.40 15.12 15.50
CA VAL A 392 9.16 15.25 16.30
C VAL A 392 8.81 13.90 16.94
N THR A 393 8.49 13.86 18.23
CA THR A 393 8.35 12.57 18.95
C THR A 393 7.22 11.69 18.42
N GLY A 394 6.22 12.25 17.73
CA GLY A 394 5.18 11.51 17.02
C GLY A 394 4.14 10.81 17.91
N MET A 395 4.38 10.70 19.22
CA MET A 395 3.47 10.07 20.20
C MET A 395 3.18 11.05 21.35
N GLY A 396 1.88 11.23 21.63
CA GLY A 396 1.41 12.21 22.60
C GLY A 396 1.60 11.77 24.05
N GLY A 397 2.18 12.66 24.85
CA GLY A 397 1.56 13.03 26.13
C GLY A 397 0.66 14.24 25.91
N SER A 398 -0.01 14.71 26.96
CA SER A 398 -0.86 15.91 27.05
C SER A 398 -0.13 17.24 26.79
N TRP A 399 0.59 17.34 25.67
CA TRP A 399 1.41 18.48 25.28
C TRP A 399 0.89 18.99 23.93
N GLY A 400 0.81 20.32 23.80
CA GLY A 400 -0.07 21.03 22.86
C GLY A 400 -0.14 20.49 21.43
N GLY A 401 -1.31 20.59 20.82
CA GLY A 401 -1.53 20.20 19.41
C GLY A 401 -0.65 20.99 18.44
N GLU A 402 -0.70 20.62 17.15
CA GLU A 402 0.11 21.21 16.06
C GLU A 402 0.17 22.75 16.10
N ASN A 403 -0.93 23.41 16.46
CA ASN A 403 -0.99 24.87 16.64
C ASN A 403 -0.02 25.41 17.70
N ALA A 404 0.05 24.77 18.87
CA ALA A 404 0.94 25.20 19.97
C ALA A 404 2.41 25.02 19.59
N ILE A 405 2.74 23.93 18.89
CA ILE A 405 4.10 23.68 18.38
C ILE A 405 4.49 24.77 17.36
N MET A 406 3.57 25.10 16.46
CA MET A 406 3.80 26.13 15.44
C MET A 406 3.89 27.54 16.04
N GLU A 407 3.20 27.81 17.15
CA GLU A 407 3.30 29.06 17.90
C GLU A 407 4.68 29.21 18.56
N SER A 408 5.13 28.23 19.37
CA SER A 408 6.49 28.25 19.94
C SER A 408 7.56 28.38 18.86
N ALA A 409 7.41 27.68 17.75
CA ALA A 409 8.36 27.77 16.65
C ALA A 409 8.42 29.18 16.03
N ARG A 410 7.30 29.90 15.95
CA ARG A 410 7.27 31.29 15.46
C ARG A 410 7.95 32.25 16.43
N ASP A 411 7.76 32.06 17.73
CA ASP A 411 8.39 32.87 18.76
C ASP A 411 9.91 32.75 18.68
N LEU A 412 10.43 31.53 18.62
CA LEU A 412 11.85 31.29 18.40
C LEU A 412 12.35 31.88 17.08
N VAL A 413 11.60 31.73 15.99
CA VAL A 413 11.95 32.34 14.70
C VAL A 413 12.07 33.86 14.83
N ASN A 414 11.21 34.50 15.61
CA ASN A 414 11.26 35.93 15.88
C ASN A 414 12.49 36.30 16.73
N GLU A 415 12.82 35.53 17.76
CA GLU A 415 14.04 35.73 18.58
C GLU A 415 15.32 35.60 17.74
N ILE A 416 15.40 34.57 16.90
CA ILE A 416 16.50 34.36 15.95
C ILE A 416 16.65 35.57 15.02
N LYS A 417 15.53 36.07 14.46
CA LYS A 417 15.54 37.24 13.57
C LYS A 417 15.95 38.53 14.26
N LYS A 418 15.60 38.71 15.53
CA LYS A 418 15.97 39.90 16.31
C LYS A 418 17.44 39.89 16.76
N GLY A 419 18.17 38.80 16.54
CA GLY A 419 19.54 38.63 17.03
C GLY A 419 19.63 38.61 18.56
N GLU A 420 18.50 38.40 19.25
CA GLU A 420 18.39 38.43 20.70
C GLU A 420 18.88 37.13 21.36
N VAL A 421 19.09 36.07 20.57
CA VAL A 421 19.71 34.83 21.06
C VAL A 421 21.20 35.08 21.29
N LYS A 422 21.55 35.56 22.49
CA LYS A 422 22.95 35.82 22.84
C LYS A 422 23.72 34.51 22.90
N ARG A 423 24.99 34.57 22.50
CA ARG A 423 25.97 33.47 22.56
C ARG A 423 26.11 32.85 23.97
N GLU A 424 25.68 33.60 24.98
CA GLU A 424 25.78 33.30 26.41
C GLU A 424 24.51 32.62 26.97
N ASP A 425 23.36 32.74 26.30
CA ASP A 425 22.07 32.18 26.77
C ASP A 425 21.94 30.66 26.51
N LEU A 426 23.01 30.01 26.05
CA LEU A 426 22.98 28.66 25.47
C LEU A 426 23.69 27.59 26.30
N TYR A 427 24.22 27.92 27.46
CA TYR A 427 24.81 26.95 28.40
C TYR A 427 24.62 27.42 29.84
N GLU A 428 23.44 27.21 30.43
CA GLU A 428 23.38 27.06 31.88
C GLU A 428 23.71 25.61 32.25
N LYS A 429 24.97 25.41 32.65
CA LYS A 429 25.37 24.34 33.57
C LYS A 429 24.50 24.42 34.81
N ARG A 430 23.78 23.33 35.11
CA ARG A 430 23.68 22.81 36.47
C ARG A 430 23.87 21.32 36.45
#